data_AF-A0A9E0TZ70-F1
#
_entry.id   AF-A0A9E0TZ70-F1
#
_cell.length_a   1.000
_cell.length_b   1.000
_cell.length_c   1.000
_cell.angle_alpha   90.00
_cell.angle_beta   90.00
_cell.angle_gamma   90.00
#
_symmetry.space_group_name_H-M   'P 1'
#
loop_
_entity.id
_entity.type
_entity.pdbx_description
1 polymer ?
#
loop_
_entity_poly.entity_id
_entity_poly.type
_entity_poly.pdbx_seq_one_letter_code
_entity_poly.pdbx_strand_id
1 'polypeptide(L)'
;MSQDKRGLMAEIFIAMMIFCGLVWVWTVAFILGWPWEKTTTWKPEMRLAVTCKDEACGVAYGELAQAKAEGRVTALAPAEDAGQVQDQDAWLKWKKVAGQPWQIESTASSWSFQTTVRYRLEGETPVLVEYQDVGGKALYYGMAAAFLSLLGIYLRKLRRR
;
A
#
# COMPACT_ATOMS: atom_id res chain seq x y z
N MET A 1 -34.93 0.84 41.84
CA MET A 1 -34.17 -0.18 41.09
C MET A 1 -32.99 0.49 40.40
N SER A 2 -31.80 0.43 41.02
CA SER A 2 -30.54 0.84 40.37
C SER A 2 -30.11 -0.31 39.47
N GLN A 3 -30.46 -0.22 38.18
CA GLN A 3 -30.01 -1.15 37.15
C GLN A 3 -28.47 -1.23 37.23
N ASP A 4 -27.92 -2.45 37.27
CA ASP A 4 -26.49 -2.70 37.49
C ASP A 4 -25.66 -2.25 36.27
N LYS A 5 -25.41 -0.94 36.18
CA LYS A 5 -24.70 -0.30 35.06
C LYS A 5 -23.25 -0.77 34.93
N ARG A 6 -22.69 -1.39 35.98
CA ARG A 6 -21.31 -1.90 36.00
C ARG A 6 -21.15 -3.11 35.06
N GLY A 7 -22.15 -3.98 34.99
CA GLY A 7 -22.16 -5.11 34.05
C GLY A 7 -22.24 -4.68 32.59
N LEU A 8 -23.12 -3.73 32.28
CA LEU A 8 -23.28 -3.19 30.92
C LEU A 8 -22.02 -2.48 30.42
N MET A 9 -21.37 -1.67 31.25
CA MET A 9 -20.12 -1.00 30.89
C MET A 9 -18.97 -2.00 30.67
N ALA A 10 -18.88 -3.06 31.48
CA ALA A 10 -17.87 -4.09 31.31
C ALA A 10 -18.06 -4.85 29.98
N GLU A 11 -19.31 -5.17 29.61
CA GLU A 11 -19.59 -5.84 28.33
C GLU A 11 -19.25 -4.96 27.12
N ILE A 12 -19.55 -3.66 27.18
CA ILE A 12 -19.19 -2.69 26.12
C ILE A 12 -17.67 -2.58 26.01
N PHE A 13 -16.97 -2.47 27.14
CA PHE A 13 -15.51 -2.38 27.16
C PHE A 13 -14.85 -3.61 26.53
N ILE A 14 -15.32 -4.81 26.88
CA ILE A 14 -14.83 -6.07 26.28
C ILE A 14 -15.14 -6.11 24.78
N ALA A 15 -16.35 -5.71 24.36
CA ALA A 15 -16.71 -5.65 22.95
C ALA A 15 -15.79 -4.71 22.16
N MET A 16 -15.45 -3.54 22.73
CA MET A 16 -14.54 -2.57 22.13
C MET A 16 -13.10 -3.13 22.03
N MET A 17 -12.61 -3.81 23.06
CA MET A 17 -11.30 -4.47 23.00
C MET A 17 -11.24 -5.54 21.91
N ILE A 18 -12.26 -6.39 21.81
CA ILE A 18 -12.36 -7.41 20.75
C ILE A 18 -12.42 -6.74 19.39
N PHE A 19 -13.20 -5.66 19.24
CA PHE A 19 -13.27 -4.89 18.02
C PHE A 19 -11.88 -4.37 17.61
N CYS A 20 -11.13 -3.72 18.51
CA CYS A 20 -9.78 -3.23 18.22
C CYS A 20 -8.85 -4.36 17.74
N GLY A 21 -8.88 -5.53 18.39
CA GLY A 21 -8.12 -6.69 17.94
C GLY A 21 -8.53 -7.18 16.56
N LEU A 22 -9.84 -7.25 16.28
CA LEU A 22 -10.36 -7.64 14.97
C LEU A 22 -9.99 -6.65 13.87
N VAL A 23 -10.03 -5.34 14.14
CA VAL A 23 -9.62 -4.29 13.18
C VAL A 23 -8.17 -4.53 12.77
N TRP A 24 -7.29 -4.80 13.72
CA TRP A 24 -5.89 -5.05 13.43
C TRP A 24 -5.70 -6.30 12.56
N VAL A 25 -6.31 -7.42 12.94
CA VAL A 25 -6.23 -8.69 12.20
C VAL A 25 -6.72 -8.52 10.76
N TRP A 26 -7.89 -7.90 10.57
CA TRP A 26 -8.45 -7.69 9.23
C TRP A 26 -7.65 -6.69 8.41
N THR A 27 -7.15 -5.61 9.02
CA THR A 27 -6.33 -4.61 8.31
C THR A 27 -5.05 -5.25 7.77
N VAL A 28 -4.35 -6.05 8.59
CA VAL A 28 -3.16 -6.80 8.13
C VAL A 28 -3.53 -7.80 7.03
N ALA A 29 -4.64 -8.52 7.18
CA ALA A 29 -5.12 -9.45 6.15
C ALA A 29 -5.40 -8.74 4.82
N PHE A 30 -6.01 -7.55 4.86
CA PHE A 30 -6.25 -6.74 3.67
C PHE A 30 -4.96 -6.20 3.06
N ILE A 31 -3.99 -5.73 3.85
CA ILE A 31 -2.69 -5.28 3.35
C ILE A 31 -1.99 -6.42 2.58
N LEU A 32 -1.95 -7.63 3.17
CA LEU A 32 -1.29 -8.78 2.56
C LEU A 32 -2.07 -9.33 1.35
N GLY A 33 -3.39 -9.30 1.41
CA GLY A 33 -4.28 -9.78 0.36
C GLY A 33 -4.69 -8.72 -0.66
N TRP A 34 -4.09 -7.52 -0.62
CA TRP A 34 -4.55 -6.43 -1.46
C TRP A 34 -4.36 -6.79 -2.94
N PRO A 35 -5.40 -6.66 -3.78
CA PRO A 35 -5.30 -7.10 -5.16
C PRO A 35 -4.30 -6.25 -5.93
N TRP A 36 -3.60 -6.90 -6.86
CA TRP A 36 -2.81 -6.22 -7.88
C TRP A 36 -3.74 -5.79 -9.02
N GLU A 37 -3.70 -4.50 -9.35
CA GLU A 37 -4.42 -3.96 -10.49
C GLU A 37 -3.54 -4.04 -11.73
N LYS A 38 -3.92 -4.91 -12.67
CA LYS A 38 -3.25 -5.07 -13.96
C LYS A 38 -3.79 -4.02 -14.92
N THR A 39 -3.04 -2.95 -15.12
CA THR A 39 -3.38 -1.88 -16.05
C THR A 39 -2.11 -1.36 -16.72
N THR A 40 -2.26 -0.89 -17.95
CA THR A 40 -1.19 -0.22 -18.70
C THR A 40 -1.21 1.30 -18.49
N THR A 41 -2.22 1.82 -17.79
CA THR A 41 -2.42 3.26 -17.58
C THR A 41 -1.72 3.71 -16.31
N TRP A 42 -0.70 4.55 -16.47
CA TRP A 42 -0.01 5.19 -15.36
C TRP A 42 -0.89 6.23 -14.68
N LYS A 43 -0.83 6.28 -13.35
CA LYS A 43 -1.33 7.43 -12.60
C LYS A 43 -0.21 8.44 -12.35
N PRO A 44 -0.47 9.75 -12.38
CA PRO A 44 0.57 10.77 -12.28
C PRO A 44 1.37 10.71 -10.98
N GLU A 45 0.76 10.25 -9.89
CA GLU A 45 1.37 10.11 -8.57
C GLU A 45 2.32 8.91 -8.42
N MET A 46 2.30 7.96 -9.35
CA MET A 46 3.16 6.78 -9.28
C MET A 46 4.61 7.16 -9.43
N ARG A 47 5.46 6.71 -8.50
CA ARG A 47 6.88 7.04 -8.49
C ARG A 47 7.74 5.94 -9.08
N LEU A 48 8.64 6.35 -9.95
CA LEU A 48 9.62 5.50 -10.58
C LEU A 48 10.98 5.76 -9.95
N ALA A 49 11.74 4.68 -9.73
CA ALA A 49 13.16 4.79 -9.44
C ALA A 49 13.91 4.98 -10.76
N VAL A 50 14.58 6.11 -10.90
CA VAL A 50 15.36 6.47 -12.08
C VAL A 50 16.75 6.92 -11.65
N THR A 51 17.67 7.09 -12.58
CA THR A 51 19.00 7.65 -12.30
C THR A 51 18.96 9.15 -12.59
N CYS A 52 19.29 9.97 -11.59
CA CYS A 52 19.53 11.40 -11.69
C CYS A 52 21.00 11.68 -11.39
N LYS A 53 21.76 12.26 -12.33
CA LYS A 53 23.17 12.68 -12.12
C LYS A 53 24.01 11.61 -11.37
N ASP A 54 23.94 10.38 -11.86
CA ASP A 54 24.66 9.19 -11.35
C ASP A 54 24.20 8.63 -9.99
N GLU A 55 23.14 9.18 -9.39
CA GLU A 55 22.49 8.65 -8.19
C GLU A 55 21.05 8.19 -8.48
N ALA A 56 20.54 7.25 -7.68
CA ALA A 56 19.14 6.84 -7.79
C ALA A 56 18.22 7.90 -7.16
N CYS A 57 17.22 8.33 -7.91
CA CYS A 57 16.23 9.33 -7.50
C CYS A 57 14.81 8.84 -7.76
N GLY A 58 13.85 9.37 -7.00
CA GLY A 58 12.43 9.19 -7.24
C GLY A 58 11.88 10.28 -8.15
N VAL A 59 11.14 9.89 -9.20
CA VAL A 59 10.41 10.83 -10.06
C VAL A 59 8.98 10.34 -10.23
N ALA A 60 8.01 11.23 -10.05
CA ALA A 60 6.61 10.94 -10.34
C ALA A 60 6.38 10.79 -11.85
N TYR A 61 5.57 9.84 -12.29
CA TYR A 61 5.32 9.59 -13.71
C TYR A 61 4.82 10.84 -14.44
N GLY A 62 3.94 11.63 -13.79
CA GLY A 62 3.44 12.88 -14.35
C GLY A 62 4.52 13.93 -14.62
N GLU A 63 5.63 13.88 -13.90
CA GLU A 63 6.76 14.81 -14.02
C GLU A 63 7.91 14.25 -14.88
N LEU A 64 7.85 12.97 -15.25
CA LEU A 64 8.94 12.26 -15.91
C LEU A 64 9.35 12.90 -17.24
N ALA A 65 8.37 13.29 -18.07
CA ALA A 65 8.63 13.91 -19.37
C ALA A 65 9.36 15.25 -19.22
N GLN A 66 8.93 16.06 -18.23
CA GLN A 66 9.56 17.34 -17.93
C GLN A 66 10.97 17.14 -17.34
N ALA A 67 11.13 16.21 -16.39
CA ALA A 67 12.41 15.92 -15.77
C ALA A 67 13.44 15.39 -16.78
N LYS A 68 12.98 14.63 -17.79
CA LYS A 68 13.82 14.20 -18.93
C LYS A 68 14.19 15.38 -19.83
N ALA A 69 13.24 16.25 -20.16
CA ALA A 69 13.50 17.43 -20.99
C ALA A 69 14.49 18.43 -20.33
N GLU A 70 14.44 18.54 -19.01
CA GLU A 70 15.35 19.37 -18.20
C GLU A 70 16.72 18.71 -17.95
N GLY A 71 16.94 17.48 -18.43
CA GLY A 71 18.18 16.74 -18.22
C GLY A 71 18.42 16.32 -16.76
N ARG A 72 17.38 16.33 -15.91
CA ARG A 72 17.47 15.85 -14.52
C ARG A 72 17.56 14.33 -14.46
N VAL A 73 16.88 13.63 -15.36
CA VAL A 73 16.91 12.17 -15.49
C VAL A 73 17.92 11.79 -16.56
N THR A 74 18.95 11.05 -16.17
CA THR A 74 19.99 10.54 -17.09
C THR A 74 19.64 9.15 -17.61
N ALA A 75 19.00 8.30 -16.81
CA ALA A 75 18.54 6.98 -17.22
C ALA A 75 17.22 6.60 -16.53
N LEU A 76 16.34 5.90 -17.24
CA LEU A 76 15.04 5.44 -16.72
C LEU A 76 15.14 4.19 -15.83
N ALA A 77 16.27 3.50 -15.89
CA ALA A 77 16.59 2.42 -14.96
C ALA A 77 17.53 2.97 -13.88
N PRO A 78 17.35 2.58 -12.61
CA PRO A 78 18.36 2.82 -11.58
C PRO A 78 19.62 2.00 -11.88
N ALA A 79 20.79 2.56 -11.60
CA ALA A 79 22.07 1.86 -11.79
C ALA A 79 22.11 0.55 -10.98
N GLU A 80 21.74 0.62 -9.70
CA GLU A 80 21.71 -0.51 -8.78
C GLU A 80 20.54 -1.46 -9.03
N ASP A 81 20.78 -2.76 -8.84
CA ASP A 81 19.75 -3.79 -8.99
C ASP A 81 18.71 -3.76 -7.88
N ALA A 82 19.06 -3.27 -6.70
CA ALA A 82 18.10 -2.98 -5.65
C ALA A 82 18.66 -1.89 -4.75
N GLY A 83 17.78 -1.03 -4.24
CA GLY A 83 18.19 0.06 -3.37
C GLY A 83 17.00 0.76 -2.72
N GLN A 84 17.31 1.73 -1.88
CA GLN A 84 16.31 2.59 -1.25
C GLN A 84 16.83 4.02 -1.17
N VAL A 85 15.97 4.98 -1.46
CA VAL A 85 16.27 6.41 -1.33
C VAL A 85 15.11 7.08 -0.60
N GLN A 86 15.44 8.08 0.22
CA GLN A 86 14.41 8.97 0.76
C GLN A 86 13.99 9.92 -0.34
N ASP A 87 12.70 9.89 -0.70
CA ASP A 87 12.12 10.69 -1.75
C ASP A 87 11.00 11.56 -1.17
N GLN A 88 11.35 12.81 -0.85
CA GLN A 88 10.50 13.76 -0.12
C GLN A 88 10.04 13.18 1.23
N ASP A 89 8.73 13.05 1.44
CA ASP A 89 8.11 12.53 2.66
C ASP A 89 7.90 10.99 2.65
N ALA A 90 8.43 10.30 1.64
CA ALA A 90 8.31 8.85 1.49
C ALA A 90 9.68 8.18 1.27
N TRP A 91 9.73 6.87 1.50
CA TRP A 91 10.84 6.03 1.12
C TRP A 91 10.51 5.34 -0.20
N LEU A 92 11.39 5.49 -1.19
CA LEU A 92 11.30 4.78 -2.45
C LEU A 92 12.30 3.62 -2.44
N LYS A 93 11.79 2.40 -2.51
CA LYS A 93 12.58 1.18 -2.66
C LYS A 93 12.42 0.66 -4.08
N TRP A 94 13.46 0.09 -4.66
CA TRP A 94 13.34 -0.58 -5.95
C TRP A 94 14.09 -1.89 -5.97
N LYS A 95 13.68 -2.75 -6.91
CA LYS A 95 14.34 -4.01 -7.21
C LYS A 95 14.14 -4.37 -8.68
N LYS A 96 15.22 -4.72 -9.36
CA LYS A 96 15.18 -5.35 -10.69
C LYS A 96 14.93 -6.84 -10.52
N VAL A 97 14.06 -7.39 -11.35
CA VAL A 97 13.65 -8.79 -11.28
C VAL A 97 13.82 -9.43 -12.65
N ALA A 98 14.63 -10.49 -12.72
CA ALA A 98 14.84 -11.25 -13.94
C ALA A 98 13.75 -12.33 -14.12
N GLY A 99 13.34 -12.59 -15.36
CA GLY A 99 12.43 -13.69 -15.71
C GLY A 99 10.95 -13.46 -15.38
N GLN A 100 10.57 -12.25 -14.92
CA GLN A 100 9.18 -11.86 -14.70
C GLN A 100 8.67 -10.98 -15.85
N PRO A 101 7.34 -10.88 -16.07
CA PRO A 101 6.79 -10.00 -17.10
C PRO A 101 7.00 -8.51 -16.78
N TRP A 102 7.24 -8.17 -15.50
CA TRP A 102 7.79 -6.89 -15.07
C TRP A 102 9.29 -7.02 -14.83
N GLN A 103 10.05 -5.98 -15.14
CA GLN A 103 11.52 -5.96 -15.00
C GLN A 103 11.96 -5.20 -13.75
N ILE A 104 11.15 -4.25 -13.28
CA ILE A 104 11.43 -3.39 -12.15
C ILE A 104 10.20 -3.32 -11.26
N GLU A 105 10.41 -3.46 -9.95
CA GLU A 105 9.43 -3.19 -8.91
C GLU A 105 9.90 -1.97 -8.11
N SER A 106 9.09 -0.90 -8.08
CA SER A 106 9.30 0.27 -7.22
C SER A 106 8.21 0.34 -6.15
N THR A 107 8.60 0.53 -4.90
CA THR A 107 7.69 0.68 -3.77
C THR A 107 7.93 2.03 -3.12
N ALA A 108 6.96 2.93 -3.24
CA ALA A 108 6.90 4.18 -2.49
C ALA A 108 6.11 3.93 -1.20
N SER A 109 6.73 4.11 -0.05
CA SER A 109 6.11 3.87 1.26
C SER A 109 6.30 5.07 2.18
N SER A 110 5.21 5.50 2.81
CA SER A 110 5.22 6.44 3.94
C SER A 110 4.53 5.79 5.15
N TRP A 111 4.36 6.55 6.23
CA TRP A 111 3.60 6.07 7.39
C TRP A 111 2.12 5.78 7.07
N SER A 112 1.54 6.45 6.08
CA SER A 112 0.09 6.40 5.80
C SER A 112 -0.29 5.67 4.51
N PHE A 113 0.67 5.39 3.62
CA PHE A 113 0.42 4.69 2.36
C PHE A 113 1.64 3.88 1.91
N GLN A 114 1.37 2.84 1.13
CA GLN A 114 2.38 2.09 0.39
C GLN A 114 1.84 1.84 -1.03
N THR A 115 2.53 2.36 -2.02
CA THR A 115 2.23 2.14 -3.44
C THR A 115 3.37 1.36 -4.06
N THR A 116 3.10 0.14 -4.49
CA THR A 116 4.04 -0.71 -5.22
C THR A 116 3.65 -0.75 -6.69
N VAL A 117 4.62 -0.49 -7.56
CA VAL A 117 4.46 -0.40 -9.00
C VAL A 117 5.42 -1.39 -9.65
N ARG A 118 4.89 -2.22 -10.55
CA ARG A 118 5.66 -3.17 -11.34
C ARG A 118 5.59 -2.76 -12.80
N TYR A 119 6.75 -2.50 -13.37
CA TYR A 119 6.86 -1.99 -14.72
C TYR A 119 8.03 -2.63 -15.46
N ARG A 120 8.03 -2.47 -16.78
CA ARG A 120 9.12 -2.86 -17.67
C ARG A 120 9.53 -1.68 -18.52
N LEU A 121 10.77 -1.67 -18.99
CA LEU A 121 11.25 -0.63 -19.89
C LEU A 121 11.21 -1.17 -21.32
N GLU A 122 10.46 -0.50 -22.19
CA GLU A 122 10.50 -0.72 -23.64
C GLU A 122 11.28 0.44 -24.27
N GLY A 123 12.60 0.26 -24.39
CA GLY A 123 13.52 1.32 -24.80
C GLY A 123 13.49 2.48 -23.80
N GLU A 124 13.02 3.64 -24.25
CA GLU A 124 12.92 4.84 -23.42
C GLU A 124 11.51 5.08 -22.85
N THR A 125 10.63 4.08 -22.89
CA THR A 125 9.27 4.21 -22.35
C THR A 125 9.02 3.21 -21.22
N PRO A 126 8.66 3.66 -20.02
CA PRO A 126 8.23 2.76 -18.95
C PRO A 126 6.79 2.31 -19.20
N VAL A 127 6.60 1.00 -19.29
CA VAL A 127 5.30 0.35 -19.49
C VAL A 127 4.86 -0.27 -18.16
N LEU A 128 3.74 0.23 -17.63
CA LEU A 128 3.12 -0.32 -16.42
C LEU A 128 2.58 -1.72 -16.70
N VAL A 129 2.87 -2.65 -15.79
CA VAL A 129 2.35 -4.03 -15.85
C VAL A 129 1.24 -4.19 -14.82
N GLU A 130 1.54 -3.83 -13.58
CA GLU A 130 0.59 -3.88 -12.48
C GLU A 130 0.99 -2.92 -11.36
N TYR A 131 0.02 -2.51 -10.57
CA TYR A 131 0.28 -1.70 -9.38
C TYR A 131 -0.59 -2.16 -8.22
N GLN A 132 -0.14 -1.85 -7.02
CA GLN A 132 -0.82 -2.12 -5.77
C GLN A 132 -0.75 -0.84 -4.94
N ASP A 133 -1.90 -0.26 -4.62
CA ASP A 133 -2.00 0.94 -3.80
C ASP A 133 -2.68 0.61 -2.46
N VAL A 134 -1.86 0.44 -1.44
CA VAL A 134 -2.27 0.10 -0.08
C VAL A 134 -2.23 1.37 0.76
N GLY A 135 -3.34 2.10 0.78
CA GLY A 135 -3.53 3.29 1.61
C GLY A 135 -4.55 3.07 2.73
N GLY A 136 -5.13 4.18 3.21
CA GLY A 136 -6.16 4.16 4.27
C GLY A 136 -7.40 3.29 3.98
N LYS A 137 -7.64 2.92 2.71
CA LYS A 137 -8.71 1.98 2.33
C LYS A 137 -8.61 0.64 3.04
N ALA A 138 -7.40 0.11 3.26
CA ALA A 138 -7.20 -1.15 3.96
C ALA A 138 -7.71 -1.08 5.42
N LEU A 139 -7.49 0.04 6.09
CA LEU A 139 -8.01 0.28 7.43
C LEU A 139 -9.54 0.36 7.44
N TYR A 140 -10.15 1.09 6.50
CA TYR A 140 -11.61 1.19 6.42
C TYR A 140 -12.29 -0.16 6.15
N TYR A 141 -11.72 -0.97 5.25
CA TYR A 141 -12.20 -2.35 5.03
C TYR A 141 -11.97 -3.22 6.27
N GLY A 142 -10.84 -3.05 6.96
CA GLY A 142 -10.56 -3.70 8.24
C GLY A 142 -11.61 -3.39 9.31
N MET A 143 -12.01 -2.12 9.43
CA MET A 143 -13.07 -1.68 10.35
C MET A 143 -14.43 -2.31 10.03
N ALA A 144 -14.82 -2.31 8.75
CA ALA A 144 -16.07 -2.92 8.31
C ALA A 144 -16.09 -4.44 8.58
N ALA A 145 -15.01 -5.14 8.24
CA ALA A 145 -14.90 -6.59 8.47
C ALA A 145 -14.86 -6.93 9.97
N ALA A 146 -14.20 -6.12 10.78
CA ALA A 146 -14.19 -6.26 12.23
C ALA A 146 -15.58 -6.08 12.84
N PHE A 147 -16.37 -5.12 12.34
CA PHE A 147 -17.74 -4.91 12.79
C PHE A 147 -18.63 -6.13 12.47
N LEU A 148 -18.55 -6.65 11.24
CA LEU A 148 -19.29 -7.86 10.84
C LEU A 148 -18.86 -9.09 11.65
N SER A 149 -17.57 -9.22 11.93
CA SER A 149 -17.02 -10.31 12.76
C SER A 149 -17.53 -10.23 14.19
N LEU A 150 -17.51 -9.04 14.80
CA LEU A 150 -18.05 -8.81 16.14
C LEU A 150 -19.55 -9.12 16.18
N LEU A 151 -20.32 -8.66 15.20
CA LEU A 151 -21.74 -8.98 15.07
C LEU A 151 -21.97 -10.49 15.01
N GLY A 152 -21.20 -11.20 14.19
CA GLY A 152 -21.26 -12.66 14.08
C GLY A 152 -20.95 -13.39 15.39
N ILE A 153 -19.95 -12.93 16.16
CA ILE A 153 -19.61 -13.49 17.47
C ILE A 153 -20.79 -13.34 18.44
N TYR A 154 -21.41 -12.15 18.50
CA TYR A 154 -22.52 -11.89 19.42
C TYR A 154 -23.82 -12.58 19.00
N LEU A 155 -24.13 -12.65 17.70
CA LEU A 155 -25.25 -13.45 17.19
C LEU A 155 -25.09 -14.93 17.54
N ARG A 156 -23.87 -15.48 17.42
CA ARG A 156 -23.58 -16.86 17.84
C ARG A 156 -23.74 -17.06 19.35
N LYS A 157 -23.34 -16.07 20.17
CA LYS A 157 -23.51 -16.10 21.62
C LYS A 157 -24.98 -16.08 22.02
N LEU A 158 -25.80 -15.31 21.32
CA LEU A 158 -27.26 -15.28 21.52
C LEU A 158 -27.91 -16.61 21.15
N ARG A 159 -27.50 -17.26 20.06
CA ARG A 159 -28.03 -18.57 19.64
C ARG A 159 -27.65 -19.73 20.58
N ARG A 160 -26.57 -19.57 21.36
CA ARG A 160 -26.07 -20.59 22.30
C ARG A 160 -26.58 -20.41 23.73
N ARG A 161 -27.27 -19.32 24.01
CA ARG A 161 -28.05 -19.12 25.24
C ARG A 161 -29.47 -19.63 25.02
#